data_AF-A0A620EZY6-F1
#
_entry.id   AF-A0A620EZY6-F1
#
_cell.length_a   1.000
_cell.length_b   1.000
_cell.length_c   1.000
_cell.angle_alpha   90.00
_cell.angle_beta   90.00
_cell.angle_gamma   90.00
#
_symmetry.space_group_name_H-M   'P 1'
#
loop_
_entity.id
_entity.type
_entity.pdbx_description
1 polymer ?
#
loop_
_entity_poly.entity_id
_entity_poly.type
_entity_poly.pdbx_seq_one_letter_code
_entity_poly.pdbx_strand_id
1 'polypeptide(L)'
;MKFAYFKLDAVVTDKYLSAYSADVKPARERILCQLQTLLGAVGFKVVDKGYHEVIEAVYFNQLPHDGWSAEVTALLVDGKPLFSATPDGSCVGGSMVAEDLKQACEKLKDYPPFDHWLCERLGVVDLLLSLFGGFSFWRPRNSRHSDVILFRVPLNERGEIRGKVPGECIRIKHSEYVALLEE
;
A
#
# COMPACT_ATOMS: atom_id res chain seq x y z
N MET A 1 -17.37 1.63 -18.60
CA MET A 1 -16.85 0.40 -17.97
C MET A 1 -17.88 -0.10 -16.95
N LYS A 2 -18.26 -1.39 -16.99
CA LYS A 2 -19.22 -1.96 -16.04
C LYS A 2 -18.48 -2.63 -14.87
N PHE A 3 -19.12 -2.70 -13.70
CA PHE A 3 -18.52 -3.23 -12.48
C PHE A 3 -19.41 -4.25 -11.78
N ALA A 4 -18.76 -5.19 -11.11
CA ALA A 4 -19.32 -5.98 -10.03
C ALA A 4 -18.82 -5.45 -8.68
N TYR A 5 -19.69 -5.55 -7.69
CA TYR A 5 -19.49 -5.12 -6.32
C TYR A 5 -19.59 -6.32 -5.39
N PHE A 6 -18.66 -6.42 -4.46
CA PHE A 6 -18.61 -7.47 -3.45
C PHE A 6 -18.30 -6.87 -2.09
N LYS A 7 -18.59 -7.63 -1.04
CA LYS A 7 -18.11 -7.38 0.31
C LYS A 7 -17.58 -8.65 0.96
N LEU A 8 -16.64 -8.50 1.88
CA LEU A 8 -16.47 -9.42 2.99
C LEU A 8 -17.42 -8.97 4.10
N ASP A 9 -18.12 -9.89 4.74
CA ASP A 9 -18.91 -9.53 5.93
C ASP A 9 -17.99 -9.14 7.10
N ALA A 10 -18.60 -8.73 8.21
CA ALA A 10 -17.85 -8.26 9.37
C ALA A 10 -16.97 -9.34 10.00
N VAL A 11 -17.43 -10.60 10.02
CA VAL A 11 -16.69 -11.72 10.62
C VAL A 11 -15.47 -12.05 9.79
N VAL A 12 -15.62 -12.10 8.46
CA VAL A 12 -14.51 -12.36 7.54
C VAL A 12 -13.54 -11.17 7.51
N THR A 13 -14.06 -9.95 7.56
CA THR A 13 -13.24 -8.72 7.63
C THR A 13 -12.37 -8.72 8.88
N ASP A 14 -12.96 -8.97 10.05
CA ASP A 14 -12.24 -9.06 11.32
C ASP A 14 -11.16 -10.15 11.30
N LYS A 15 -11.49 -11.33 10.77
CA LYS A 15 -10.52 -12.44 10.58
C LYS A 15 -9.27 -11.97 9.82
N TYR A 16 -9.43 -11.27 8.70
CA TYR A 16 -8.30 -10.83 7.88
C TYR A 16 -7.53 -9.66 8.51
N LEU A 17 -8.24 -8.67 9.08
CA LEU A 17 -7.60 -7.55 9.77
C LEU A 17 -6.81 -8.01 11.00
N SER A 18 -7.36 -8.92 11.79
CA SER A 18 -6.70 -9.51 12.95
C SER A 18 -5.47 -10.30 12.56
N ALA A 19 -5.56 -11.17 11.55
CA ALA A 19 -4.41 -11.91 11.05
C ALA A 19 -3.30 -10.98 10.51
N TYR A 20 -3.66 -9.96 9.72
CA TYR A 20 -2.67 -8.99 9.24
C TYR A 20 -2.01 -8.20 10.37
N SER A 21 -2.82 -7.78 11.36
CA SER A 21 -2.34 -7.02 12.51
C SER A 21 -1.43 -7.83 13.44
N ALA A 22 -1.59 -9.14 13.48
CA ALA A 22 -0.74 -10.04 14.25
C ALA A 22 0.55 -10.40 13.49
N ASP A 23 0.43 -10.79 12.23
CA ASP A 23 1.50 -11.51 11.53
C ASP A 23 2.37 -10.62 10.63
N VAL A 24 1.79 -9.54 10.07
CA VAL A 24 2.45 -8.76 9.01
C VAL A 24 2.75 -7.33 9.44
N LYS A 25 1.73 -6.63 9.93
CA LYS A 25 1.81 -5.21 10.31
C LYS A 25 2.96 -4.92 11.28
N PRO A 26 3.18 -5.69 12.37
CA PRO A 26 4.22 -5.35 13.33
C PRO A 26 5.64 -5.47 12.76
N ALA A 27 5.88 -6.46 11.90
CA ALA A 27 7.18 -6.65 11.25
C ALA A 27 7.44 -5.54 10.24
N ARG A 28 6.43 -5.19 9.45
CA ARG A 28 6.47 -4.06 8.52
C ARG A 28 6.78 -2.73 9.22
N GLU A 29 6.03 -2.41 10.27
CA GLU A 29 6.23 -1.19 11.07
C GLU A 29 7.62 -1.16 11.68
N ARG A 30 8.13 -2.31 12.18
CA ARG A 30 9.50 -2.40 12.70
C ARG A 30 10.55 -2.04 11.66
N ILE A 31 10.43 -2.55 10.43
CA ILE A 31 11.37 -2.23 9.33
C ILE A 31 11.36 -0.72 9.05
N LEU A 32 10.16 -0.14 8.89
CA LEU A 32 10.02 1.29 8.59
C LEU A 32 10.50 2.16 9.75
N CYS A 33 10.18 1.84 11.00
CA CYS A 33 10.63 2.59 12.17
C CYS A 33 12.15 2.51 12.37
N GLN A 34 12.77 1.35 12.12
CA GLN A 34 14.22 1.19 12.17
C GLN A 34 14.89 2.06 11.10
N LEU A 35 14.39 2.01 9.87
CA LEU A 35 14.89 2.84 8.77
C LEU A 35 14.69 4.33 9.07
N GLN A 36 13.53 4.70 9.62
CA GLN A 36 13.21 6.08 9.97
C GLN A 36 14.17 6.62 11.03
N THR A 37 14.47 5.80 12.05
CA THR A 37 15.43 6.14 13.11
C THR A 37 16.85 6.24 12.55
N LEU A 38 17.26 5.28 11.72
CA LEU A 38 18.58 5.23 11.10
C LEU A 38 18.86 6.49 10.28
N LEU A 39 17.88 6.93 9.49
CA LEU A 39 18.03 8.06 8.59
C LEU A 39 17.73 9.42 9.25
N GLY A 40 17.11 9.44 10.43
CA GLY A 40 16.59 10.68 11.02
C GLY A 40 15.38 11.23 10.25
N ALA A 41 14.61 10.37 9.61
CA ALA A 41 13.45 10.74 8.80
C ALA A 41 12.19 10.95 9.65
N VAL A 42 11.20 11.65 9.08
CA VAL A 42 9.85 11.78 9.66
C VAL A 42 8.80 10.98 8.90
N GLY A 43 9.17 10.43 7.74
CA GLY A 43 8.30 9.55 6.96
C GLY A 43 8.90 9.17 5.61
N PHE A 44 8.12 8.45 4.82
CA PHE A 44 8.54 7.93 3.52
C PHE A 44 7.44 8.17 2.48
N LYS A 45 7.87 8.45 1.25
CA LYS A 45 7.02 8.34 0.07
C LYS A 45 7.13 6.92 -0.45
N VAL A 46 6.17 6.08 -0.08
CA VAL A 46 6.09 4.69 -0.53
C VAL A 46 5.18 4.64 -1.76
N VAL A 47 5.66 4.00 -2.83
CA VAL A 47 4.91 3.82 -4.07
C VAL A 47 4.79 2.34 -4.40
N ASP A 48 3.58 1.92 -4.76
CA ASP A 48 3.35 0.58 -5.29
C ASP A 48 3.86 0.50 -6.74
N LYS A 49 4.72 -0.47 -7.03
CA LYS A 49 5.22 -0.78 -8.38
C LYS A 49 4.67 -2.12 -8.87
N GLY A 50 3.49 -2.50 -8.41
CA GLY A 50 2.76 -3.69 -8.80
C GLY A 50 3.12 -4.89 -7.94
N TYR A 51 4.36 -5.37 -8.03
CA TYR A 51 4.77 -6.57 -7.28
C TYR A 51 5.34 -6.27 -5.89
N HIS A 52 5.85 -5.06 -5.69
CA HIS A 52 6.44 -4.63 -4.44
C HIS A 52 6.33 -3.11 -4.31
N GLU A 53 6.36 -2.65 -3.07
CA GLU A 53 6.49 -1.24 -2.78
C GLU A 53 7.94 -0.80 -2.80
N VAL A 54 8.16 0.44 -3.21
CA VAL A 54 9.48 1.09 -3.21
C VAL A 54 9.38 2.40 -2.43
N ILE A 55 10.40 2.70 -1.65
CA ILE A 55 10.58 4.01 -1.02
C ILE A 55 11.20 4.93 -2.07
N GLU A 56 10.37 5.78 -2.67
CA GLU A 56 10.80 6.70 -3.74
C GLU A 56 11.46 7.97 -3.18
N ALA A 57 11.04 8.40 -2.00
CA ALA A 57 11.62 9.55 -1.30
C ALA A 57 11.50 9.39 0.22
N VAL A 58 12.35 10.12 0.93
CA VAL A 58 12.38 10.20 2.38
C VAL A 58 12.00 11.61 2.80
N TYR A 59 11.13 11.72 3.80
CA TYR A 59 10.68 13.00 4.32
C TYR A 59 11.47 13.41 5.55
N PHE A 60 11.91 14.67 5.58
CA PHE A 60 12.61 15.28 6.69
C PHE A 60 11.91 16.56 7.15
N ASN A 61 11.92 16.83 8.46
CA ASN A 61 11.40 18.07 9.04
C ASN A 61 12.41 19.23 9.04
N GLN A 62 13.63 18.96 8.57
CA GLN A 62 14.73 19.91 8.38
C GLN A 62 15.46 19.53 7.09
N LEU A 63 16.24 20.45 6.53
CA LEU A 63 17.05 20.14 5.35
C LEU A 63 18.05 19.03 5.71
N PRO A 64 18.03 17.87 5.04
CA PRO A 64 18.98 16.80 5.33
C PRO A 64 20.41 17.22 4.96
N HIS A 65 21.39 16.62 5.65
CA HIS A 65 22.82 16.85 5.41
C HIS A 65 23.29 16.22 4.08
N ASP A 66 24.61 16.26 3.84
CA ASP A 66 25.28 15.63 2.70
C ASP A 66 24.78 14.19 2.47
N GLY A 67 24.64 13.79 1.21
CA GLY A 67 24.08 12.48 0.85
C GLY A 67 22.68 12.51 0.25
N TRP A 68 22.04 13.67 0.23
CA TRP A 68 20.65 13.83 -0.18
C TRP A 68 20.49 14.92 -1.23
N SER A 69 19.69 14.65 -2.25
CA SER A 69 19.08 15.66 -3.11
C SER A 69 17.69 15.95 -2.57
N ALA A 70 17.48 17.17 -2.06
CA ALA A 70 16.26 17.53 -1.34
C ALA A 70 15.52 18.71 -1.97
N GLU A 71 14.19 18.62 -1.98
CA GLU A 71 13.29 19.69 -2.40
C GLU A 71 12.29 20.00 -1.29
N VAL A 72 11.90 21.27 -1.17
CA VAL A 72 10.86 21.70 -0.22
C VAL A 72 9.50 21.27 -0.76
N THR A 73 8.70 20.64 0.09
CA THR A 73 7.34 20.21 -0.27
C THR A 73 6.29 21.20 0.24
N ALA A 74 5.06 21.08 -0.29
CA ALA A 74 3.89 21.75 0.27
C ALA A 74 3.32 21.02 1.51
N LEU A 75 3.86 19.86 1.88
CA LEU A 75 3.39 19.10 3.04
C LEU A 75 3.88 19.76 4.32
N LEU A 76 2.98 19.94 5.29
CA LEU A 76 3.28 20.61 6.55
C LEU A 76 3.24 19.60 7.71
N VAL A 77 4.24 19.68 8.59
CA VAL A 77 4.22 19.05 9.91
C VAL A 77 4.54 20.14 10.93
N ASP A 78 3.69 20.27 11.95
CA ASP A 78 3.77 21.35 12.96
C ASP A 78 3.87 22.76 12.35
N GLY A 79 3.16 22.99 11.24
CA GLY A 79 3.15 24.27 10.52
C GLY A 79 4.42 24.57 9.72
N LYS A 80 5.36 23.64 9.62
CA LYS A 80 6.60 23.78 8.84
C LYS A 80 6.60 22.86 7.62
N PRO A 81 7.13 23.31 6.46
CA PRO A 81 7.23 22.47 5.29
C PRO A 81 8.24 21.34 5.49
N LEU A 82 7.88 20.16 4.99
CA LEU A 82 8.79 19.01 4.92
C LEU A 82 9.71 19.13 3.71
N PHE A 83 10.87 18.51 3.81
CA PHE A 83 11.77 18.26 2.69
C PHE A 83 11.52 16.84 2.17
N SER A 84 11.31 16.70 0.86
CA SER A 84 11.32 15.43 0.14
C SER A 84 12.72 15.22 -0.39
N ALA A 85 13.36 14.12 -0.02
CA ALA A 85 14.74 13.87 -0.39
C ALA A 85 14.93 12.48 -0.99
N THR A 86 15.80 12.42 -1.98
CA THR A 86 16.29 11.19 -2.59
C THR A 86 17.79 11.06 -2.37
N PRO A 87 18.36 9.84 -2.34
CA PRO A 87 19.79 9.68 -2.15
C PRO A 87 20.57 10.31 -3.31
N ASP A 88 21.57 11.14 -3.00
CA ASP A 88 22.46 11.71 -4.01
C ASP A 88 23.54 10.71 -4.40
N GLY A 89 23.31 9.97 -5.48
CA GLY A 89 24.24 8.96 -5.99
C GLY A 89 25.59 9.51 -6.46
N SER A 90 25.77 10.83 -6.55
CA SER A 90 27.07 11.43 -6.90
C SER A 90 28.07 11.40 -5.75
N CYS A 91 27.61 11.10 -4.52
CA CYS A 91 28.46 11.04 -3.33
C CYS A 91 28.38 9.67 -2.63
N VAL A 92 29.41 9.36 -1.84
CA VAL A 92 29.50 8.08 -1.09
C VAL A 92 28.35 7.95 -0.08
N GLY A 93 28.02 9.04 0.62
CA GLY A 93 26.92 9.06 1.59
C GLY A 93 25.58 8.71 0.96
N GLY A 94 25.25 9.31 -0.19
CA GLY A 94 24.00 8.99 -0.90
C GLY A 94 24.00 7.57 -1.47
N SER A 95 25.14 7.04 -1.90
CA SER A 95 25.24 5.64 -2.34
C SER A 95 24.96 4.65 -1.20
N MET A 96 25.46 4.93 0.01
CA MET A 96 25.19 4.10 1.19
C MET A 96 23.70 4.15 1.59
N VAL A 97 23.13 5.36 1.63
CA VAL A 97 21.69 5.54 1.90
C VAL A 97 20.83 4.81 0.87
N ALA A 98 21.18 4.86 -0.42
CA ALA A 98 20.44 4.15 -1.46
C ALA A 98 20.43 2.63 -1.21
N GLU A 99 21.54 2.06 -0.74
CA GLU A 99 21.62 0.66 -0.38
C GLU A 99 20.78 0.32 0.86
N ASP A 100 20.78 1.18 1.89
CA ASP A 100 19.91 1.02 3.07
C ASP A 100 18.41 1.02 2.68
N LEU A 101 18.00 1.95 1.82
CA LEU A 101 16.63 2.01 1.29
C LEU A 101 16.28 0.75 0.50
N LYS A 102 17.20 0.27 -0.34
CA LYS A 102 17.01 -0.94 -1.14
C LYS A 102 16.86 -2.17 -0.24
N GLN A 103 17.72 -2.34 0.76
CA GLN A 103 17.63 -3.45 1.71
C GLN A 103 16.33 -3.43 2.51
N ALA A 104 15.85 -2.24 2.90
CA ALA A 104 14.55 -2.11 3.53
C ALA A 104 13.41 -2.50 2.58
N CYS A 105 13.44 -2.05 1.32
CA CYS A 105 12.44 -2.44 0.31
C CYS A 105 12.44 -3.96 0.06
N GLU A 106 13.61 -4.61 0.02
CA GLU A 106 13.69 -6.07 -0.09
C GLU A 106 13.03 -6.77 1.10
N LYS A 107 13.29 -6.32 2.34
CA LYS A 107 12.63 -6.87 3.54
C LYS A 107 11.12 -6.63 3.52
N LEU A 108 10.65 -5.50 3.00
CA LEU A 108 9.22 -5.18 2.90
C LEU A 108 8.45 -6.07 1.93
N LYS A 109 9.13 -6.78 1.00
CA LYS A 109 8.47 -7.75 0.12
C LYS A 109 7.84 -8.90 0.89
N ASP A 110 8.45 -9.32 1.99
CA ASP A 110 7.90 -10.36 2.87
C ASP A 110 6.74 -9.85 3.74
N TYR A 111 6.57 -8.52 3.82
CA TYR A 111 5.55 -7.87 4.64
C TYR A 111 4.75 -6.84 3.83
N PRO A 112 3.94 -7.30 2.86
CA PRO A 112 3.22 -6.43 1.94
C PRO A 112 2.19 -5.52 2.64
N PRO A 113 1.74 -4.45 1.97
CA PRO A 113 0.64 -3.64 2.47
C PRO A 113 -0.64 -4.48 2.52
N PHE A 114 -1.58 -4.08 3.39
CA PHE A 114 -2.80 -4.87 3.66
C PHE A 114 -3.55 -5.25 2.39
N ASP A 115 -3.72 -4.31 1.45
CA ASP A 115 -4.47 -4.54 0.23
C ASP A 115 -3.85 -5.65 -0.64
N HIS A 116 -2.52 -5.65 -0.78
CA HIS A 116 -1.81 -6.68 -1.53
C HIS A 116 -1.88 -8.02 -0.81
N TRP A 117 -1.58 -8.03 0.49
CA TRP A 117 -1.68 -9.22 1.33
C TRP A 117 -3.06 -9.86 1.26
N LEU A 118 -4.13 -9.05 1.37
CA LEU A 118 -5.51 -9.53 1.32
C LEU A 118 -5.81 -10.14 -0.05
N CYS A 119 -5.40 -9.51 -1.14
CA CYS A 119 -5.60 -10.03 -2.48
C CYS A 119 -4.83 -11.34 -2.73
N GLU A 120 -3.64 -11.51 -2.16
CA GLU A 120 -2.92 -12.78 -2.16
C GLU A 120 -3.70 -13.86 -1.41
N ARG A 121 -4.18 -13.56 -0.20
CA ARG A 121 -4.96 -14.51 0.62
C ARG A 121 -6.27 -14.93 -0.04
N LEU A 122 -6.93 -14.01 -0.75
CA LEU A 122 -8.15 -14.28 -1.49
C LEU A 122 -7.90 -14.96 -2.85
N GLY A 123 -6.63 -15.07 -3.29
CA GLY A 123 -6.26 -15.67 -4.57
C GLY A 123 -6.71 -14.85 -5.78
N VAL A 124 -6.70 -13.52 -5.67
CA VAL A 124 -7.18 -12.59 -6.71
C VAL A 124 -6.08 -11.70 -7.28
N VAL A 125 -4.81 -12.06 -7.07
CA VAL A 125 -3.67 -11.40 -7.71
C VAL A 125 -3.64 -11.75 -9.20
N ASP A 126 -3.37 -10.76 -10.04
CA ASP A 126 -3.22 -10.89 -11.49
C ASP A 126 -1.78 -10.57 -11.89
N LEU A 127 -1.06 -11.60 -12.33
CA LEU A 127 0.35 -11.48 -12.71
C LEU A 127 0.55 -10.57 -13.92
N LEU A 128 -0.42 -10.47 -14.83
CA LEU A 128 -0.30 -9.61 -16.02
C LEU A 128 -0.45 -8.14 -15.64
N LEU A 129 -1.22 -7.83 -14.59
CA LEU A 129 -1.30 -6.46 -14.08
C LEU A 129 0.03 -5.99 -13.48
N SER A 130 0.84 -6.90 -12.93
CA SER A 130 2.11 -6.53 -12.28
C SER A 130 3.08 -5.88 -13.26
N LEU A 131 3.03 -6.27 -14.54
CA LEU A 131 3.78 -5.65 -15.63
C LEU A 131 3.43 -4.18 -15.88
N PHE A 132 2.24 -3.74 -15.43
CA PHE A 132 1.75 -2.37 -15.57
C PHE A 132 1.66 -1.64 -14.22
N GLY A 133 2.33 -2.16 -13.18
CA GLY A 133 2.39 -1.52 -11.87
C GLY A 133 1.13 -1.66 -11.01
N GLY A 134 0.31 -2.71 -11.22
CA GLY A 134 -0.77 -3.07 -10.29
C GLY A 134 -0.77 -4.58 -9.98
N PHE A 135 -1.40 -5.01 -8.88
CA PHE A 135 -1.42 -6.44 -8.52
C PHE A 135 -2.79 -7.10 -8.67
N SER A 136 -3.88 -6.33 -8.67
CA SER A 136 -5.23 -6.90 -8.75
C SER A 136 -6.26 -5.96 -9.35
N PHE A 137 -7.25 -6.55 -10.03
CA PHE A 137 -8.50 -5.90 -10.40
C PHE A 137 -9.48 -5.78 -9.23
N TRP A 138 -9.25 -6.53 -8.16
CA TRP A 138 -9.98 -6.45 -6.90
C TRP A 138 -9.34 -5.37 -6.06
N ARG A 139 -9.97 -4.18 -6.03
CA ARG A 139 -9.49 -3.07 -5.21
C ARG A 139 -10.26 -3.05 -3.89
N PRO A 140 -9.66 -3.51 -2.77
CA PRO A 140 -10.29 -3.45 -1.47
C PRO A 140 -10.48 -1.98 -1.05
N ARG A 141 -11.55 -1.73 -0.31
CA ARG A 141 -11.82 -0.48 0.39
C ARG A 141 -12.56 -0.78 1.67
N ASN A 142 -12.19 -0.12 2.75
CA ASN A 142 -12.98 -0.19 3.97
C ASN A 142 -14.32 0.54 3.77
N SER A 143 -15.39 0.01 4.36
CA SER A 143 -16.59 0.78 4.64
C SER A 143 -16.26 2.00 5.50
N ARG A 144 -17.20 2.94 5.59
CA ARG A 144 -17.03 4.11 6.45
C ARG A 144 -16.73 3.74 7.91
N HIS A 145 -17.39 2.71 8.43
CA HIS A 145 -17.18 2.20 9.79
C HIS A 145 -16.03 1.20 9.90
N SER A 146 -15.36 0.87 8.79
CA SER A 146 -14.25 -0.10 8.71
C SER A 146 -14.59 -1.50 9.25
N ASP A 147 -15.88 -1.84 9.26
CA ASP A 147 -16.42 -3.13 9.69
C ASP A 147 -16.54 -4.12 8.52
N VAL A 148 -16.59 -3.66 7.27
CA VAL A 148 -16.62 -4.50 6.08
C VAL A 148 -15.62 -4.03 5.03
N ILE A 149 -15.01 -4.98 4.33
CA ILE A 149 -14.17 -4.70 3.16
C ILE A 149 -14.99 -4.85 1.90
N LEU A 150 -15.02 -3.79 1.10
CA LEU A 150 -15.75 -3.68 -0.16
C LEU A 150 -14.79 -3.85 -1.33
N PHE A 151 -15.28 -4.45 -2.41
CA PHE A 151 -14.55 -4.54 -3.67
C PHE A 151 -15.37 -3.99 -4.82
N ARG A 152 -14.71 -3.22 -5.70
CA ARG A 152 -15.23 -2.83 -7.00
C ARG A 152 -14.38 -3.46 -8.09
N VAL A 153 -14.95 -4.43 -8.80
CA VAL A 153 -14.24 -5.28 -9.76
C VAL A 153 -14.74 -4.98 -11.18
N PRO A 154 -13.86 -4.61 -12.14
CA PRO A 154 -14.25 -4.35 -13.52
C PRO A 154 -14.73 -5.63 -14.22
N LEU A 155 -15.75 -5.50 -15.05
CA LEU A 155 -16.25 -6.56 -15.92
C LEU A 155 -15.63 -6.48 -17.32
N ASN A 156 -15.41 -7.64 -17.94
CA ASN A 156 -15.01 -7.73 -19.34
C ASN A 156 -16.17 -7.37 -20.29
N GLU A 157 -15.92 -7.40 -21.60
CA GLU A 157 -16.93 -7.08 -22.63
C GLU A 157 -18.15 -8.01 -22.59
N ARG A 158 -18.00 -9.24 -22.07
CA ARG A 158 -19.07 -10.22 -21.87
C ARG A 158 -19.85 -10.00 -20.57
N GLY A 159 -19.46 -9.02 -19.75
CA GLY A 159 -20.08 -8.75 -18.45
C GLY A 159 -19.62 -9.69 -17.34
N GLU A 160 -18.49 -10.38 -17.53
CA GLU A 160 -17.94 -11.36 -16.59
C GLU A 160 -16.72 -10.80 -15.86
N ILE A 161 -16.48 -11.32 -14.66
CA ILE A 161 -15.27 -11.03 -13.89
C ILE A 161 -14.13 -11.86 -14.47
N ARG A 162 -12.95 -11.26 -14.60
CA ARG A 162 -11.73 -12.00 -14.93
C ARG A 162 -11.26 -12.78 -13.70
N GLY A 163 -11.05 -14.08 -13.86
CA GLY A 163 -10.59 -14.95 -12.80
C GLY A 163 -11.71 -15.44 -11.88
N LYS A 164 -11.33 -15.98 -10.73
CA LYS A 164 -12.24 -16.59 -9.76
C LYS A 164 -12.79 -15.54 -8.78
N VAL A 165 -14.05 -15.68 -8.43
CA VAL A 165 -14.65 -14.96 -7.29
C VAL A 165 -14.30 -15.72 -6.00
N PRO A 166 -13.67 -15.10 -5.00
CA PRO A 166 -13.38 -15.75 -3.72
C PRO A 166 -14.66 -16.23 -3.04
N GLY A 167 -14.62 -17.42 -2.42
CA GLY A 167 -15.81 -18.03 -1.80
C GLY A 167 -16.34 -17.24 -0.60
N GLU A 168 -15.49 -16.45 0.05
CA GLU A 168 -15.87 -15.60 1.17
C GLU A 168 -16.46 -14.24 0.72
N CYS A 169 -16.39 -13.90 -0.57
CA CYS A 169 -16.92 -12.65 -1.11
C CYS A 169 -18.41 -12.76 -1.40
N ILE A 170 -19.21 -11.88 -0.80
CA ILE A 170 -20.66 -11.78 -1.02
C ILE A 170 -20.92 -10.75 -2.12
N ARG A 171 -21.63 -11.15 -3.18
CA ARG A 171 -22.05 -10.23 -4.25
C ARG A 171 -23.11 -9.27 -3.73
N ILE A 172 -22.90 -7.97 -3.94
CA ILE A 172 -23.83 -6.91 -3.54
C ILE A 172 -24.27 -6.04 -4.72
N LYS A 173 -25.36 -5.28 -4.51
CA LYS A 173 -25.84 -4.27 -5.47
C LYS A 173 -24.97 -3.02 -5.41
N HIS A 174 -24.96 -2.24 -6.49
CA HIS A 174 -24.27 -0.96 -6.52
C HIS A 174 -24.77 0.00 -5.41
N SER A 175 -26.09 0.05 -5.20
CA SER A 175 -26.70 0.90 -4.18
C SER A 175 -26.22 0.56 -2.76
N GLU A 176 -26.08 -0.73 -2.45
CA GLU A 176 -25.54 -1.19 -1.16
C GLU A 176 -24.05 -0.84 -1.01
N TYR A 177 -23.26 -1.01 -2.09
CA TYR A 177 -21.85 -0.61 -2.08
C TYR A 177 -21.67 0.90 -1.81
N VAL A 178 -22.53 1.75 -2.38
CA VAL A 178 -22.49 3.20 -2.15
C VAL A 178 -22.91 3.52 -0.71
N ALA A 179 -24.01 2.91 -0.23
CA ALA A 179 -24.47 3.11 1.15
C ALA A 179 -23.36 2.78 2.17
N LEU A 180 -22.67 1.65 2.02
CA LEU A 180 -21.59 1.23 2.93
C LEU A 180 -20.32 2.13 2.88
N LEU A 181 -20.16 2.95 1.83
CA LEU A 181 -19.07 3.94 1.75
C LEU A 181 -19.45 5.29 2.36
N GLU A 182 -20.74 5.64 2.37
CA GLU A 182 -21.24 6.97 2.74
C GLU A 182 -21.84 7.02 4.14
N GLU A 183 -22.50 5.96 4.60
CA GLU A 183 -23.18 5.83 5.90
C GLU A 183 -22.25 5.35 7.01
#